data_AF-A0A327HQV2-F1
#
_entry.id   AF-A0A327HQV2-F1
#
_cell.length_a   1.000
_cell.length_b   1.000
_cell.length_c   1.000
_cell.angle_alpha   90.00
_cell.angle_beta   90.00
_cell.angle_gamma   90.00
#
_symmetry.space_group_name_H-M   'P 1'
#
loop_
_entity.id
_entity.type
_entity.pdbx_description
1 polymer ?
#
loop_
_entity_poly.entity_id
_entity_poly.type
_entity_poly.pdbx_seq_one_letter_code
_entity_poly.pdbx_strand_id
1 'polypeptide(L)' 'MNRLKEEIRQYVELNPNCSAAAIVDYLCNEIKMRNHGLTARKVGFFIPRYCKDITYALDASTGKRLYALTE' A
#
# COMPACT_ATOMS: atom_id res chain seq x y z
N MET A 1 -13.63 -2.20 -6.93
CA MET A 1 -12.70 -2.62 -5.86
C MET A 1 -11.42 -3.28 -6.41
N ASN A 2 -11.50 -4.05 -7.50
CA ASN A 2 -10.35 -4.76 -8.08
C ASN A 2 -9.19 -3.84 -8.52
N ARG A 3 -9.49 -2.67 -9.11
CA ARG A 3 -8.43 -1.73 -9.55
C ARG A 3 -7.52 -1.26 -8.42
N LEU A 4 -8.06 -0.77 -7.30
CA LEU A 4 -7.22 -0.32 -6.17
C LEU A 4 -6.33 -1.44 -5.64
N LYS A 5 -6.87 -2.67 -5.54
CA LYS A 5 -6.12 -3.84 -5.11
C LYS A 5 -4.96 -4.14 -6.06
N GLU A 6 -5.23 -4.14 -7.37
CA GLU A 6 -4.23 -4.41 -8.40
C GLU A 6 -3.11 -3.38 -8.39
N GLU A 7 -3.46 -2.09 -8.35
CA GLU A 7 -2.48 -1.00 -8.32
C GLU A 7 -1.59 -1.05 -7.06
N ILE A 8 -2.18 -1.37 -5.89
CA ILE A 8 -1.41 -1.58 -4.66
C ILE A 8 -0.47 -2.78 -4.80
N ARG A 9 -0.96 -3.90 -5.35
CA ARG A 9 -0.15 -5.12 -5.54
C ARG A 9 1.04 -4.85 -6.46
N GLN A 10 0.79 -4.29 -7.64
CA GLN A 10 1.84 -3.96 -8.62
C GLN A 10 2.88 -3.00 -8.03
N TYR A 11 2.43 -1.98 -7.30
CA TYR A 11 3.36 -1.05 -6.66
C TYR A 11 4.24 -1.73 -5.61
N VAL A 12 3.66 -2.60 -4.76
CA VAL A 12 4.41 -3.34 -3.73
C VAL A 12 5.37 -4.36 -4.34
N GLU A 13 4.98 -5.01 -5.44
CA GLU A 13 5.85 -5.91 -6.20
C GLU A 13 7.09 -5.20 -6.74
N LEU A 14 6.92 -4.01 -7.32
CA LEU A 14 8.01 -3.20 -7.85
C LEU A 14 8.83 -2.49 -6.76
N ASN A 15 8.23 -2.26 -5.58
CA ASN A 15 8.81 -1.50 -4.48
C ASN A 15 8.64 -2.26 -3.16
N PRO A 16 9.39 -3.37 -2.95
CA PRO A 16 9.32 -4.11 -1.70
C PRO A 16 9.78 -3.24 -0.52
N ASN A 17 9.24 -3.53 0.67
CA ASN A 17 9.46 -2.77 1.91
C ASN A 17 9.00 -1.31 1.84
N CYS A 18 8.00 -0.99 1.02
CA CYS A 18 7.44 0.37 0.96
C CYS A 18 6.43 0.64 2.08
N SER A 19 6.21 1.91 2.41
CA SER A 19 5.23 2.32 3.42
C SER A 19 3.87 2.65 2.81
N ALA A 20 2.81 2.62 3.62
CA ALA A 20 1.47 3.05 3.16
C ALA A 20 1.43 4.50 2.66
N ALA A 21 2.32 5.37 3.16
CA ALA A 21 2.43 6.75 2.68
C ALA A 21 2.98 6.79 1.24
N ALA A 22 4.00 6.01 0.92
CA ALA A 22 4.55 5.91 -0.43
C ALA A 22 3.53 5.34 -1.43
N ILE A 23 2.78 4.30 -1.02
CA ILE A 23 1.69 3.75 -1.83
C ILE A 23 0.64 4.82 -2.14
N VAL A 24 0.21 5.59 -1.14
CA VAL A 24 -0.79 6.66 -1.34
C VAL A 24 -0.26 7.77 -2.22
N ASP A 25 1.00 8.15 -2.05
CA ASP A 25 1.65 9.15 -2.88
C ASP A 25 1.62 8.74 -4.35
N TYR A 26 2.05 7.51 -4.68
CA TYR A 26 1.97 6.95 -6.03
C TYR A 26 0.54 6.92 -6.57
N LEU A 27 -0.42 6.38 -5.79
CA LEU A 27 -1.81 6.27 -6.23
C LEU A 27 -2.43 7.63 -6.54
N CYS A 28 -2.14 8.65 -5.72
CA CYS A 28 -2.67 9.99 -5.89
C CYS A 28 -1.95 10.77 -6.99
N ASN A 29 -0.63 10.69 -7.05
CA ASN A 29 0.18 11.56 -7.89
C ASN A 29 0.47 10.97 -9.26
N GLU A 30 0.73 9.67 -9.35
CA GLU A 30 1.04 8.99 -10.61
C GLU A 30 -0.23 8.39 -11.24
N ILE A 31 -0.98 7.57 -10.50
CA ILE A 31 -2.20 6.90 -11.01
C ILE A 31 -3.44 7.81 -11.02
N LYS A 32 -3.31 9.03 -10.46
CA LYS A 32 -4.38 10.05 -10.39
C LYS A 32 -5.66 9.58 -9.67
N MET A 33 -5.55 8.69 -8.69
CA MET A 33 -6.67 8.22 -7.83
C MET A 33 -7.07 9.21 -6.71
N ARG A 34 -6.91 10.53 -6.94
CA ARG A 34 -7.05 11.57 -5.90
C ARG A 34 -8.47 11.70 -5.34
N ASN A 35 -9.49 11.45 -6.17
CA ASN A 35 -10.89 11.64 -5.80
C ASN A 35 -11.46 10.55 -4.87
N HIS A 36 -10.65 9.56 -4.49
CA HIS A 36 -11.07 8.45 -3.63
C HIS A 36 -10.78 8.68 -2.14
N GLY A 37 -10.27 9.86 -1.76
CA GLY A 37 -9.98 10.22 -0.37
C GLY A 37 -9.03 9.22 0.31
N LEU A 38 -8.07 8.68 -0.45
CA LEU A 38 -7.08 7.73 0.02
C LEU A 38 -6.13 8.41 1.01
N THR A 39 -5.86 7.72 2.12
CA THR A 39 -4.89 8.16 3.13
C THR A 39 -4.05 6.97 3.55
N ALA A 40 -2.85 7.22 4.10
CA ALA A 40 -1.98 6.15 4.56
C ALA A 40 -2.68 5.23 5.57
N ARG A 41 -3.55 5.80 6.43
CA ARG A 41 -4.39 5.05 7.38
C ARG A 41 -5.40 4.15 6.66
N LYS A 42 -6.12 4.67 5.65
CA LYS A 42 -7.10 3.88 4.88
C LYS A 42 -6.42 2.77 4.10
N VAL A 43 -5.31 3.05 3.42
CA VAL A 43 -4.52 2.05 2.69
C VAL A 43 -3.96 1.00 3.67
N GLY A 44 -3.41 1.42 4.80
CA GLY A 44 -2.90 0.51 5.81
C GLY A 44 -3.96 -0.40 6.46
N PHE A 45 -5.23 0.02 6.48
CA PHE A 45 -6.36 -0.84 6.85
C PHE A 45 -6.87 -1.70 5.69
N PHE A 46 -6.78 -1.20 4.46
CA PHE A 46 -7.23 -1.89 3.26
C PHE A 46 -6.39 -3.13 2.96
N ILE A 47 -5.06 -3.00 2.98
CA ILE A 47 -4.11 -4.07 2.64
C ILE A 47 -4.40 -5.38 3.40
N PRO A 48 -4.38 -5.43 4.75
CA PRO A 48 -4.61 -6.68 5.47
C PRO A 48 -6.03 -7.26 5.28
N ARG A 49 -6.99 -6.43 4.86
CA ARG A 49 -8.38 -6.87 4.61
C ARG A 49 -8.54 -7.50 3.22
N TYR A 50 -7.92 -6.93 2.19
CA TYR A 50 -8.24 -7.23 0.80
C TYR A 50 -7.05 -7.73 -0.04
N CYS A 51 -5.80 -7.48 0.36
CA CYS A 51 -4.58 -7.92 -0.31
C CYS A 51 -3.89 -9.01 0.53
N LYS A 52 -4.39 -10.25 0.44
CA LYS A 52 -3.93 -11.39 1.26
C LYS A 52 -2.53 -11.90 0.88
N ASP A 53 -2.12 -11.53 -0.31
CA ASP A 53 -0.83 -11.72 -0.95
C ASP A 53 0.23 -10.68 -0.54
N ILE A 54 -0.11 -9.75 0.36
CA ILE A 54 0.79 -8.72 0.86
C ILE A 54 0.93 -8.86 2.38
N THR A 55 2.16 -9.02 2.84
CA THR A 55 2.51 -9.01 4.26
C THR A 55 3.10 -7.66 4.66
N TYR A 56 3.33 -7.46 5.96
CA TYR A 56 4.07 -6.31 6.45
C TYR A 56 4.94 -6.63 7.66
N ALA A 57 6.09 -5.96 7.74
CA ALA A 57 6.90 -5.84 8.95
C ALA A 57 6.68 -4.47 9.60
N LEU A 58 6.86 -4.39 10.91
CA LEU A 58 6.89 -3.10 11.62
C LEU A 58 8.33 -2.59 11.64
N ASP A 59 8.56 -1.40 11.09
CA ASP A 59 9.81 -0.69 11.26
C ASP A 59 9.89 -0.11 12.67
N ALA A 60 10.81 -0.62 13.49
CA ALA A 60 10.97 -0.20 14.88
C ALA A 60 11.43 1.26 15.04
N SER A 61 12.09 1.83 14.02
CA SER A 61 12.60 3.20 14.08
C SER A 61 11.52 4.25 13.81
N THR A 62 10.55 3.93 12.94
CA THR A 62 9.48 4.85 12.53
C THR A 62 8.08 4.46 13.00
N GLY A 63 7.91 3.23 13.50
CA GLY A 63 6.61 2.64 13.83
C GLY A 63 5.73 2.37 12.61
N LYS A 64 6.28 2.49 11.39
CA LYS A 64 5.52 2.31 10.14
C LYS A 64 5.48 0.84 9.74
N ARG A 65 4.43 0.47 9.01
CA ARG A 65 4.37 -0.82 8.33
C ARG A 65 5.11 -0.72 7.00
N LEU A 66 6.01 -1.66 6.76
CA LEU A 66 6.71 -1.87 5.50
C LEU A 66 6.11 -3.09 4.81
N TYR A 67 5.58 -2.89 3.61
CA TYR A 67 4.81 -3.87 2.87
C TYR A 67 5.66 -4.59 1.83
N ALA A 68 5.43 -5.89 1.67
CA ALA A 68 6.07 -6.74 0.68
C ALA A 68 5.09 -7.85 0.24
N LEU A 69 5.32 -8.46 -0.93
CA LEU A 69 4.57 -9.65 -1.32
C LEU A 69 4.89 -10.80 -0.37
N THR A 70 3.88 -11.61 -0.08
CA THR A 70 4.05 -12.89 0.62
C THR A 70 4.64 -13.91 -0.37
N GLU A 71 5.72 -14.59 0.00
CA GLU A 71 6.27 -15.74 -0.75
C GLU A 71 5.29 -16.92 -0.82
#